data_AF-A0A4Y5ZUH1-F1
#
_entry.id   AF-A0A4Y5ZUH1-F1
#
_cell.length_a   1.000
_cell.length_b   1.000
_cell.length_c   1.000
_cell.angle_alpha   90.00
_cell.angle_beta   90.00
_cell.angle_gamma   90.00
#
_symmetry.space_group_name_H-M   'P 1'
#
loop_
_entity.id
_entity.type
_entity.pdbx_description
1 polymer ?
#
loop_
_entity_poly.entity_id
_entity_poly.type
_entity_poly.pdbx_seq_one_letter_code
_entity_poly.pdbx_strand_id
1 'polypeptide(L)'
;MNNRVIECASRAGRDFSEFMKGEKDMMQVLASVDQFGEQLRLNGCVNHHFVSYMMRNSIMQAFMDMANAEKKEERRSKRAEAKRSSHYRSSLIEKTRAMK
;
A
#
# COMPACT_ATOMS: atom_id res chain seq x y z
N MET A 1 4.76 36.15 0.00
CA MET A 1 3.79 35.15 0.50
C MET A 1 4.49 33.81 0.57
N ASN A 2 4.49 33.15 1.72
CA ASN A 2 5.27 31.94 1.93
C ASN A 2 4.51 30.73 1.36
N ASN A 3 4.87 30.28 0.16
CA ASN A 3 4.21 29.18 -0.56
C ASN A 3 4.49 27.78 0.05
N ARG A 4 5.23 27.71 1.16
CA ARG A 4 5.63 26.45 1.79
C ARG A 4 4.46 25.56 2.20
N VAL A 5 3.32 26.13 2.60
CA VAL A 5 2.11 25.33 2.91
C VAL A 5 1.64 24.58 1.66
N ILE A 6 1.57 25.27 0.53
CA ILE A 6 1.13 24.70 -0.75
C ILE A 6 2.14 23.66 -1.25
N GLU A 7 3.44 23.95 -1.12
CA GLU A 7 4.52 23.03 -1.48
C GLU A 7 4.49 21.74 -0.64
N CYS A 8 4.34 21.86 0.69
CA CYS A 8 4.25 20.72 1.59
C CYS A 8 2.98 19.90 1.35
N ALA A 9 1.84 20.55 1.12
CA ALA A 9 0.60 19.86 0.74
C ALA A 9 0.75 19.08 -0.58
N SER A 10 1.34 19.72 -1.59
CA SER A 10 1.59 19.11 -2.90
C SER A 10 2.54 17.92 -2.80
N ARG A 11 3.59 18.04 -1.96
CA ARG A 11 4.53 16.95 -1.69
C ARG A 11 3.86 15.80 -0.97
N ALA A 12 3.08 16.05 0.08
CA ALA A 12 2.37 15.00 0.80
C ALA A 12 1.41 14.22 -0.11
N GLY A 13 0.68 14.92 -0.99
CA GLY A 13 -0.19 14.28 -1.98
C GLY A 13 0.56 13.45 -3.03
N ARG A 14 1.71 13.94 -3.51
CA ARG A 14 2.58 13.20 -4.43
C ARG A 14 3.14 11.95 -3.77
N ASP A 15 3.70 12.09 -2.58
CA ASP A 15 4.33 11.00 -1.83
C ASP A 15 3.31 9.90 -1.51
N PHE A 16 2.07 10.28 -1.17
CA PHE A 16 0.98 9.33 -1.02
C PHE A 16 0.65 8.60 -2.33
N SER A 17 0.64 9.29 -3.47
CA SER A 17 0.38 8.68 -4.78
C SER A 17 1.49 7.71 -5.20
N GLU A 18 2.74 8.04 -4.93
CA GLU A 18 3.91 7.18 -5.17
C GLU A 18 3.88 5.95 -4.23
N PHE A 19 3.45 6.12 -2.98
CA PHE A 19 3.21 5.02 -2.05
C PHE A 19 2.14 4.05 -2.55
N MET A 20 1.02 4.55 -3.09
CA MET A 20 -0.04 3.70 -3.66
C MET A 20 0.44 2.89 -4.88
N LYS A 21 1.53 3.30 -5.53
CA LYS A 21 2.18 2.55 -6.62
C LYS A 21 3.27 1.59 -6.14
N GLY A 22 3.59 1.59 -4.84
CA GLY A 22 4.70 0.85 -4.27
C GLY A 22 6.08 1.47 -4.49
N GLU A 23 6.15 2.73 -4.93
CA GLU A 23 7.41 3.45 -5.24
C GLU A 23 8.01 4.11 -3.98
N LYS A 24 7.19 4.36 -2.96
CA LYS A 24 7.62 4.92 -1.67
C LYS A 24 7.19 4.06 -0.49
N ASP A 25 7.98 4.11 0.57
CA ASP A 25 7.66 3.47 1.84
C ASP A 25 6.74 4.36 2.70
N MET A 26 5.95 3.72 3.56
CA MET A 26 5.03 4.37 4.50
C MET A 26 5.73 5.43 5.34
N MET A 27 6.95 5.17 5.81
CA MET A 27 7.71 6.13 6.64
C MET A 27 8.01 7.43 5.89
N GLN A 28 8.25 7.35 4.58
CA GLN A 28 8.51 8.54 3.74
C GLN A 28 7.25 9.39 3.60
N VAL A 29 6.09 8.74 3.41
CA VAL A 29 4.80 9.46 3.35
C VAL A 29 4.48 10.11 4.68
N LEU A 30 4.63 9.40 5.80
CA LEU A 30 4.36 9.95 7.13
C LEU A 30 5.23 11.18 7.42
N ALA A 31 6.52 11.14 7.04
CA ALA A 31 7.41 12.28 7.17
C ALA A 31 6.93 13.50 6.37
N SER A 32 6.42 13.29 5.14
CA SER A 32 5.85 14.38 4.33
C SER A 32 4.59 15.00 4.95
N VAL A 33 3.74 14.16 5.58
CA VAL A 33 2.56 14.62 6.31
C VAL A 33 2.93 15.42 7.55
N ASP A 34 3.99 15.03 8.25
CA ASP A 34 4.49 15.76 9.42
C ASP A 34 5.01 17.14 9.04
N GLN A 35 5.77 17.22 7.95
CA GLN A 35 6.23 18.50 7.42
C GLN A 35 5.06 19.41 7.05
N PHE A 36 4.01 18.85 6.43
CA PHE A 36 2.80 19.60 6.13
C PHE A 36 2.05 20.06 7.40
N GLY A 37 1.87 19.17 8.38
CA GLY A 37 1.25 19.51 9.66
C GLY A 37 2.00 20.62 10.41
N GLU A 38 3.32 20.61 10.36
CA GLU A 38 4.16 21.65 10.95
C GLU A 38 4.01 22.98 10.20
N GLN A 39 3.92 22.97 8.86
CA GLN A 39 3.61 24.18 8.10
C GLN A 39 2.23 24.74 8.46
N LEU A 40 1.22 23.91 8.66
CA LEU A 40 -0.10 24.34 9.11
C LEU A 40 -0.03 25.02 10.49
N ARG A 41 0.73 24.43 11.44
CA ARG A 41 0.96 25.00 12.78
C ARG A 41 1.62 26.38 12.69
N LEU A 42 2.69 26.50 11.91
CA LEU A 42 3.44 27.75 11.73
C LEU A 42 2.60 28.86 11.07
N ASN A 43 1.59 28.49 10.28
CA ASN A 43 0.67 29.44 9.63
C ASN A 43 -0.63 29.66 10.41
N GLY A 44 -0.69 29.24 11.68
CA GLY A 44 -1.83 29.54 12.57
C GLY A 44 -3.07 28.68 12.35
N CYS A 45 -2.95 27.54 11.67
CA CYS A 45 -4.06 26.58 11.57
C CYS A 45 -4.28 25.92 12.93
N VAL A 46 -5.28 26.39 13.69
CA VAL A 46 -5.62 25.87 15.03
C VAL A 46 -5.90 24.37 15.03
N ASN A 47 -6.44 23.84 13.93
CA ASN A 47 -6.81 22.43 13.78
C ASN A 47 -5.72 21.57 13.10
N HIS A 48 -4.46 22.02 13.06
CA HIS A 48 -3.38 21.28 12.39
C HIS A 48 -3.24 19.83 12.92
N HIS A 49 -3.45 19.60 14.22
CA HIS A 49 -3.43 18.25 14.81
C HIS A 49 -4.51 17.33 14.23
N PHE A 50 -5.73 17.84 14.02
CA PHE A 50 -6.81 17.07 13.41
C PHE A 50 -6.46 16.68 11.96
N VAL A 51 -5.92 17.61 11.18
CA VAL A 51 -5.50 17.35 9.80
C VAL A 51 -4.39 16.29 9.74
N SER A 52 -3.36 16.44 10.57
CA SER A 52 -2.27 15.45 10.67
C SER A 52 -2.78 14.08 11.09
N TYR A 53 -3.71 14.01 12.04
CA TYR A 53 -4.33 12.76 12.48
C TYR A 53 -5.10 12.06 11.35
N MET A 54 -5.97 12.80 10.65
CA MET A 54 -6.75 12.26 9.53
C MET A 54 -5.86 11.72 8.42
N MET A 55 -4.82 12.46 8.05
CA MET A 55 -3.89 12.03 7.00
C MET A 55 -3.09 10.80 7.42
N ARG A 56 -2.52 10.78 8.64
CA ARG A 56 -1.77 9.63 9.16
C ARG A 56 -2.64 8.38 9.24
N ASN A 57 -3.87 8.49 9.74
CA ASN A 57 -4.80 7.36 9.80
C ASN A 57 -5.16 6.84 8.41
N SER A 58 -5.40 7.72 7.45
CA SER A 58 -5.73 7.32 6.07
C SER A 58 -4.57 6.58 5.41
N ILE A 59 -3.33 7.02 5.65
CA ILE A 59 -2.11 6.33 5.18
C ILE A 59 -1.97 4.95 5.82
N MET A 60 -2.13 4.86 7.14
CA MET A 60 -2.05 3.60 7.88
C MET A 60 -3.12 2.61 7.40
N GLN A 61 -4.34 3.08 7.15
CA GLN A 61 -5.43 2.26 6.64
C GLN A 61 -5.10 1.74 5.23
N ALA A 62 -4.65 2.61 4.33
CA ALA A 62 -4.25 2.22 2.97
C ALA A 62 -3.11 1.17 3.00
N PHE A 63 -2.13 1.33 3.88
CA PHE A 63 -1.07 0.35 4.08
C PHE A 63 -1.60 -1.02 4.52
N MET A 64 -2.47 -1.05 5.53
CA MET A 64 -3.09 -2.29 6.02
C MET A 64 -3.91 -2.98 4.91
N ASP A 65 -4.64 -2.20 4.11
CA ASP A 65 -5.45 -2.73 3.01
C ASP A 65 -4.58 -3.32 1.90
N MET A 66 -3.47 -2.66 1.54
CA MET A 66 -2.49 -3.19 0.58
C MET A 66 -1.85 -4.49 1.08
N ALA A 67 -1.36 -4.51 2.32
CA ALA A 67 -0.77 -5.71 2.91
C ALA A 67 -1.76 -6.89 2.99
N ASN A 68 -3.04 -6.61 3.25
CA ASN A 68 -4.09 -7.62 3.24
C ASN A 68 -4.41 -8.12 1.82
N ALA A 69 -4.40 -7.23 0.82
CA ALA A 69 -4.58 -7.59 -0.58
C ALA A 69 -3.45 -8.50 -1.09
N GLU A 70 -2.19 -8.16 -0.77
CA GLU A 70 -1.02 -8.96 -1.12
C GLU A 70 -1.09 -10.37 -0.51
N LYS A 71 -1.38 -10.48 0.80
CA LYS A 71 -1.57 -11.78 1.47
C LYS A 71 -2.69 -12.60 0.85
N LYS A 72 -3.78 -11.95 0.45
CA LYS A 72 -4.92 -12.61 -0.21
C LYS A 72 -4.52 -13.15 -1.58
N GLU A 73 -3.72 -12.40 -2.34
CA GLU A 73 -3.24 -12.80 -3.65
C GLU A 73 -2.21 -13.92 -3.56
N GLU A 74 -1.28 -13.86 -2.60
CA GLU A 74 -0.31 -14.94 -2.36
C GLU A 74 -1.02 -16.26 -2.05
N ARG A 75 -2.07 -16.23 -1.21
CA ARG A 75 -2.92 -17.39 -0.92
C ARG A 75 -3.62 -17.93 -2.16
N ARG A 76 -4.07 -17.06 -3.07
CA ARG A 76 -4.71 -17.46 -4.33
C ARG A 76 -3.71 -18.12 -5.27
N SER A 77 -2.52 -17.54 -5.42
CA SER A 77 -1.43 -18.09 -6.22
C SER A 77 -1.01 -19.48 -5.75
N LYS A 78 -0.79 -19.67 -4.44
CA LYS A 78 -0.48 -20.98 -3.84
C LYS A 78 -1.57 -22.02 -4.11
N ARG A 79 -2.85 -21.63 -4.01
CA ARG A 79 -3.99 -22.53 -4.31
C ARG A 79 -4.05 -22.90 -5.79
N ALA A 80 -3.81 -21.94 -6.69
CA ALA A 80 -3.78 -22.19 -8.13
C ALA A 80 -2.63 -23.14 -8.50
N GLU A 81 -1.45 -22.93 -7.92
CA GLU A 81 -0.28 -23.79 -8.14
C GLU A 81 -0.49 -25.21 -7.59
N ALA A 82 -1.07 -25.36 -6.40
CA ALA A 82 -1.42 -26.66 -5.83
C ALA A 82 -2.42 -27.41 -6.72
N LYS A 83 -3.44 -26.71 -7.25
CA LYS A 83 -4.40 -27.29 -8.21
C LYS A 83 -3.73 -27.73 -9.51
N ARG A 84 -2.87 -26.90 -10.09
CA ARG A 84 -2.09 -27.26 -11.30
C ARG A 84 -1.20 -28.48 -11.06
N SER A 85 -0.50 -28.50 -9.93
CA SER A 85 0.37 -29.62 -9.54
C SER A 85 -0.41 -30.91 -9.35
N SER A 86 -1.58 -30.84 -8.71
CA SER A 86 -2.48 -31.98 -8.55
C SER A 86 -2.97 -32.51 -9.90
N HIS A 87 -3.43 -31.61 -10.78
CA HIS A 87 -3.94 -31.99 -12.10
C HIS A 87 -2.85 -32.63 -12.98
N TYR A 88 -1.62 -32.08 -12.96
CA TYR A 88 -0.48 -32.66 -13.66
C TYR A 88 -0.15 -34.07 -13.17
N ARG A 89 -0.11 -34.29 -11.85
CA ARG A 89 0.12 -35.63 -11.27
C ARG A 89 -0.97 -36.63 -11.68
N SER A 90 -2.23 -36.23 -11.65
CA SER A 90 -3.34 -37.09 -12.10
C SER A 90 -3.18 -37.48 -13.57
N SER A 91 -2.84 -36.53 -14.45
CA SER A 91 -2.64 -36.80 -15.88
C SER A 91 -1.46 -37.74 -16.16
N LEU A 92 -0.39 -37.66 -15.37
CA LEU A 92 0.75 -38.56 -15.46
C LEU A 92 0.33 -39.99 -15.09
N ILE A 93 -0.39 -40.17 -13.98
CA ILE A 93 -0.87 -41.48 -13.53
C ILE A 93 -1.75 -42.14 -14.58
N GLU A 94 -2.66 -41.39 -15.21
CA GLU A 94 -3.53 -41.91 -16.28
C GLU A 94 -2.72 -42.36 -17.51
N LYS A 95 -1.74 -41.56 -17.95
CA LYS A 95 -0.86 -41.94 -19.07
C LYS A 95 -0.07 -43.21 -18.78
N THR A 96 0.46 -43.37 -17.56
CA THR A 96 1.20 -44.57 -17.18
C THR A 96 0.31 -45.81 -17.12
N ARG A 97 -0.97 -45.65 -16.75
CA ARG A 97 -1.96 -46.73 -16.78
C ARG A 97 -2.32 -47.15 -18.21
N ALA A 98 -2.41 -46.22 -19.14
CA ALA A 98 -2.77 -46.49 -20.53
C ALA A 98 -1.66 -47.21 -21.33
N MET A 99 -0.42 -47.23 -20.84
CA MET A 99 0.72 -47.92 -21.48
C MET A 99 0.95 -49.36 -20.99
N LYS A 100 0.15 -49.84 -20.03
CA LYS A 100 0.12 -51.24 -19.58
C LYS A 100 -1.07 -51.95 -20.16
#